data_AF-A0A401PL79-F1
#
_entry.id   AF-A0A401PL79-F1
#
_cell.length_a   1.000
_cell.length_b   1.000
_cell.length_c   1.000
_cell.angle_alpha   90.00
_cell.angle_beta   90.00
_cell.angle_gamma   90.00
#
_symmetry.space_group_name_H-M   'P 1'
#
loop_
_entity.id
_entity.type
_entity.pdbx_description
1 polymer ?
#
loop_
_entity_poly.entity_id
_entity_poly.type
_entity_poly.pdbx_seq_one_letter_code
_entity_poly.pdbx_strand_id
1 'polypeptide(L)'
;YCAFDFHKECSRMRWDRLQILLDCVADQQDEYGYFLVDSEGNMVLQQEGAFRTNCIDCLDRTNVVQSLLAHRSLQSQLQRLGILHVGQRIEEQAEFEKIYKNAWADNANACAKQYAGTGALKTDFTRTGKRTKWGLVMDGWNSMLRYYKNNFSDGFRQDSIDLFLGNYVVDEADSLTFLHDQKEWRFLALPIIMVVAFSMCIICLLMAGDTWTETLAYVLFWGSASFGTAAVILFNGKEFVDAPKLVQKEKMD
;
A
#
# COMPACT_ATOMS: atom_id res chain seq x y z
N TYR A 1 12.89 -19.11 -11.10
CA TYR A 1 11.80 -18.67 -10.20
C TYR A 1 12.21 -19.00 -8.78
N CYS A 2 12.16 -18.03 -7.86
CA CYS A 2 12.47 -18.23 -6.44
C CYS A 2 11.24 -17.85 -5.62
N ALA A 3 10.70 -18.80 -4.86
CA ALA A 3 9.60 -18.56 -3.94
C ALA A 3 10.16 -18.28 -2.54
N PHE A 4 9.72 -17.20 -1.92
CA PHE A 4 10.16 -16.80 -0.58
C PHE A 4 8.98 -16.41 0.29
N ASP A 5 8.79 -17.13 1.39
CA ASP A 5 7.73 -16.82 2.36
C ASP A 5 8.19 -15.73 3.32
N PHE A 6 7.86 -14.49 2.95
CA PHE A 6 8.22 -13.31 3.71
C PHE A 6 7.66 -13.33 5.14
N HIS A 7 6.43 -13.82 5.34
CA HIS A 7 5.79 -13.80 6.66
C HIS A 7 6.42 -14.82 7.59
N LYS A 8 6.69 -16.02 7.09
CA LYS A 8 7.32 -17.09 7.87
C LYS A 8 8.76 -16.72 8.21
N GLU A 9 9.55 -16.35 7.21
CA GLU A 9 10.99 -16.13 7.38
C GLU A 9 11.28 -14.82 8.13
N CYS A 10 10.65 -13.70 7.74
CA CYS A 10 10.84 -12.40 8.39
C CYS A 10 9.87 -12.13 9.54
N SER A 11 9.23 -13.18 10.07
CA SER A 11 8.40 -13.10 11.28
C SER A 11 9.14 -12.41 12.41
N ARG A 12 8.42 -11.58 13.19
CA ARG A 12 8.95 -10.78 14.30
C ARG A 12 10.05 -9.81 13.90
N MET A 13 9.99 -9.27 12.67
CA MET A 13 10.95 -8.28 12.17
C MET A 13 12.38 -8.82 12.08
N ARG A 14 12.54 -10.11 11.76
CA ARG A 14 13.85 -10.73 11.48
C ARG A 14 14.25 -10.49 10.02
N TRP A 15 14.62 -9.25 9.73
CA TRP A 15 15.01 -8.80 8.39
C TRP A 15 16.38 -9.33 7.95
N ASP A 16 17.19 -9.81 8.91
CA ASP A 16 18.41 -10.59 8.66
C ASP A 16 18.14 -11.82 7.77
N ARG A 17 16.93 -12.38 7.85
CA ARG A 17 16.51 -13.52 7.03
C ARG A 17 16.35 -13.20 5.55
N LEU A 18 16.31 -11.93 5.17
CA LEU A 18 16.34 -11.54 3.75
C LEU A 18 17.68 -11.85 3.09
N GLN A 19 18.74 -12.03 3.88
CA GLN A 19 20.01 -12.52 3.35
C GLN A 19 19.85 -13.90 2.71
N ILE A 20 18.97 -14.76 3.23
CA ILE A 20 18.67 -16.07 2.62
C ILE A 20 18.15 -15.91 1.18
N LEU A 21 17.27 -14.94 0.96
CA LEU A 21 16.76 -14.64 -0.38
C LEU A 21 17.86 -14.10 -1.28
N LEU A 22 18.69 -13.18 -0.77
CA LEU A 22 19.81 -12.62 -1.53
C LEU A 22 20.84 -13.69 -1.91
N ASP A 23 21.16 -14.59 -0.99
CA ASP A 23 22.09 -15.69 -1.23
C ASP A 23 21.52 -16.66 -2.28
N CYS A 24 20.20 -16.89 -2.27
CA CYS A 24 19.54 -17.73 -3.27
C CYS A 24 19.60 -17.15 -4.69
N VAL A 25 19.65 -15.82 -4.84
CA VAL A 25 19.67 -15.15 -6.16
C VAL A 25 21.03 -14.53 -6.49
N ALA A 26 22.04 -14.75 -5.65
CA ALA A 26 23.36 -14.13 -5.77
C ALA A 26 24.03 -14.51 -7.09
N ASP A 27 24.07 -15.80 -7.42
CA ASP A 27 24.72 -16.30 -8.64
C ASP A 27 24.07 -15.71 -9.90
N GLN A 28 22.73 -15.64 -9.92
CA GLN A 28 21.97 -15.04 -11.02
C GLN A 28 22.19 -13.53 -11.11
N GLN A 29 22.32 -12.85 -9.96
CA GLN A 29 22.59 -11.42 -9.93
C GLN A 29 23.98 -11.11 -10.48
N ASP A 30 24.97 -11.94 -10.15
CA ASP A 30 26.32 -11.81 -10.65
C ASP A 30 26.38 -12.11 -12.17
N GLU A 31 25.60 -13.08 -12.67
CA GLU A 31 25.44 -13.38 -14.10
C GLU A 31 24.75 -12.23 -14.87
N TYR A 32 23.67 -11.67 -14.32
CA TYR A 32 22.95 -10.57 -14.97
C TYR A 32 23.76 -9.29 -15.04
N GLY A 33 24.66 -9.08 -14.08
CA GLY A 33 25.53 -7.92 -14.02
C GLY A 33 24.76 -6.59 -13.96
N TYR A 34 25.44 -5.53 -14.40
CA TYR A 34 24.89 -4.19 -14.48
C TYR A 34 25.50 -3.44 -15.66
N PHE A 35 24.79 -2.43 -16.14
CA PHE A 35 25.25 -1.59 -17.22
C PHE A 35 26.39 -0.67 -16.76
N LEU A 36 27.49 -0.63 -17.53
CA LEU A 36 28.63 0.24 -17.28
C LEU A 36 29.17 0.80 -18.59
N VAL A 37 29.41 2.11 -18.60
CA VAL A 37 30.01 2.86 -19.70
C VAL A 37 31.25 3.58 -19.18
N ASP A 38 32.31 3.62 -19.97
CA ASP A 38 33.52 4.37 -19.63
C ASP A 38 33.37 5.88 -19.87
N SER A 39 34.41 6.65 -19.59
CA SER A 39 34.43 8.11 -19.81
C SER A 39 34.37 8.51 -21.29
N GLU A 40 34.68 7.59 -22.21
CA GLU A 40 34.67 7.81 -23.66
C GLU A 40 33.32 7.43 -24.29
N GLY A 41 32.40 6.88 -23.50
CA GLY A 41 31.08 6.45 -23.97
C GLY A 41 31.05 5.01 -24.48
N ASN A 42 32.14 4.25 -24.35
CA ASN A 42 32.16 2.85 -24.76
C ASN A 42 31.51 1.97 -23.68
N MET A 43 30.69 1.03 -24.13
CA MET A 43 30.07 0.05 -23.25
C MET A 43 31.11 -0.93 -22.73
N VAL A 44 31.30 -0.94 -21.41
CA VAL A 44 32.24 -1.85 -20.73
C VAL A 44 31.51 -3.11 -20.24
N LEU A 45 30.27 -2.94 -19.75
CA LEU A 45 29.41 -4.04 -19.33
C LEU A 45 27.97 -3.78 -19.79
N GLN A 46 27.34 -4.87 -20.21
CA GLN A 46 25.92 -4.91 -20.50
C GLN A 46 25.18 -5.65 -19.38
N GLN A 47 23.97 -5.19 -19.04
CA GLN A 47 23.09 -5.91 -18.14
C GLN A 47 22.33 -6.98 -18.95
N GLU A 48 22.54 -8.25 -18.62
CA GLU A 48 22.01 -9.40 -19.37
C GLU A 48 20.68 -9.93 -18.79
N GLY A 49 20.24 -9.42 -17.64
CA GLY A 49 18.98 -9.84 -17.03
C GLY A 49 18.40 -8.88 -16.00
N ALA A 50 17.17 -9.14 -15.60
CA ALA A 50 16.43 -8.31 -14.65
C ALA A 50 15.65 -9.17 -13.64
N PHE A 51 15.55 -8.67 -12.40
CA PHE A 51 14.73 -9.28 -11.37
C PHE A 51 13.33 -8.68 -11.38
N ARG A 52 12.32 -9.52 -11.60
CA ARG A 52 10.93 -9.17 -11.37
C ARG A 52 10.51 -9.64 -9.99
N THR A 53 10.22 -8.70 -9.10
CA THR A 53 9.67 -8.98 -7.76
C THR A 53 8.16 -8.80 -7.78
N ASN A 54 7.43 -9.86 -7.45
CA ASN A 54 5.99 -9.81 -7.23
C ASN A 54 5.69 -10.13 -5.77
N CYS A 55 4.76 -9.40 -5.17
CA CYS A 55 4.18 -9.73 -3.88
C CYS A 55 2.67 -9.59 -4.00
N ILE A 56 1.93 -10.64 -3.63
CA ILE A 56 0.46 -10.65 -3.68
C ILE A 56 -0.16 -9.67 -2.66
N ASP A 57 0.55 -9.39 -1.57
CA ASP A 57 -0.02 -8.66 -0.42
C ASP A 57 0.33 -7.17 -0.40
N CYS A 58 1.57 -6.77 -0.75
CA CYS A 58 1.97 -5.37 -0.60
C CYS A 58 3.21 -4.94 -1.40
N LEU A 59 3.13 -3.68 -1.87
CA LEU A 59 4.22 -2.93 -2.50
C LEU A 59 5.41 -2.70 -1.55
N ASP A 60 5.15 -2.61 -0.23
CA ASP A 60 6.21 -2.33 0.74
C ASP A 60 7.27 -3.45 0.76
N ARG A 61 6.85 -4.72 0.64
CA ARG A 61 7.77 -5.88 0.62
C ARG A 61 8.59 -5.95 -0.67
N THR A 62 7.98 -5.65 -1.81
CA THR A 62 8.71 -5.62 -3.09
C THR A 62 9.77 -4.54 -3.09
N ASN A 63 9.47 -3.36 -2.54
CA ASN A 63 10.44 -2.26 -2.42
C ASN A 63 11.63 -2.65 -1.53
N VAL A 64 11.39 -3.36 -0.42
CA VAL A 64 12.50 -3.85 0.43
C VAL A 64 13.42 -4.80 -0.35
N VAL A 65 12.88 -5.81 -1.02
CA VAL A 65 13.69 -6.76 -1.79
C VAL A 65 14.45 -6.05 -2.92
N GLN A 66 13.80 -5.13 -3.65
CA GLN A 66 14.44 -4.33 -4.69
C GLN A 66 15.58 -3.48 -4.14
N SER A 67 15.40 -2.84 -2.97
CA SER A 67 16.45 -2.06 -2.33
C SER A 67 17.65 -2.93 -1.94
N LEU A 68 17.44 -4.17 -1.51
CA LEU A 68 18.55 -5.07 -1.16
C LEU A 68 19.34 -5.52 -2.40
N LEU A 69 18.64 -5.87 -3.49
CA LEU A 69 19.29 -6.22 -4.75
C LEU A 69 20.10 -5.04 -5.30
N ALA A 70 19.52 -3.83 -5.27
CA ALA A 70 20.21 -2.62 -5.70
C ALA A 70 21.42 -2.29 -4.80
N HIS A 71 21.32 -2.54 -3.49
CA HIS A 71 22.43 -2.32 -2.55
C HIS A 71 23.62 -3.22 -2.85
N ARG A 72 23.38 -4.52 -3.10
CA ARG A 72 24.42 -5.46 -3.53
C ARG A 72 25.08 -5.04 -4.85
N SER A 73 24.28 -4.64 -5.84
CA SER A 73 24.80 -4.15 -7.13
C SER A 73 25.65 -2.89 -6.97
N LEU A 74 25.18 -1.95 -6.15
CA LEU A 74 25.89 -0.71 -5.85
C LEU A 74 27.21 -0.97 -5.13
N GLN A 75 27.27 -1.94 -4.21
CA GLN A 75 28.51 -2.32 -3.55
C GLN A 75 29.55 -2.83 -4.55
N SER A 76 29.13 -3.70 -5.48
CA SER A 76 30.00 -4.20 -6.56
C SER A 76 30.51 -3.07 -7.46
N GLN A 77 29.63 -2.12 -7.82
CA GLN A 77 29.99 -0.94 -8.61
C GLN A 77 31.03 -0.06 -7.90
N LEU A 78 30.82 0.26 -6.62
CA LEU A 78 31.74 1.09 -5.83
C LEU A 78 33.10 0.42 -5.61
N GLN A 79 33.13 -0.90 -5.43
CA GLN A 79 34.37 -1.67 -5.35
C GLN A 79 35.12 -1.67 -6.68
N ARG A 80 34.42 -1.84 -7.81
CA ARG A 80 35.04 -1.80 -9.15
C ARG A 80 35.61 -0.42 -9.49
N LEU A 81 34.95 0.65 -9.04
CA LEU A 81 35.43 2.03 -9.21
C LEU A 81 36.59 2.38 -8.26
N GLY A 82 36.97 1.48 -7.35
CA GLY A 82 38.01 1.72 -6.36
C GLY A 82 37.61 2.72 -5.26
N ILE A 83 36.32 3.06 -5.16
CA ILE A 83 35.78 3.94 -4.11
C ILE A 83 35.70 3.17 -2.78
N LEU A 84 35.28 1.91 -2.83
CA LEU A 84 35.35 0.98 -1.70
C LEU A 84 36.56 0.06 -1.87
N HIS A 85 37.41 -0.02 -0.86
CA HIS A 85 38.53 -0.95 -0.84
C HIS A 85 38.08 -2.37 -0.50
N VAL A 86 38.92 -3.36 -0.81
CA VAL A 86 38.68 -4.77 -0.50
C VAL A 86 38.41 -4.94 1.00
N GLY A 87 37.25 -5.51 1.33
CA GLY A 87 36.80 -5.73 2.72
C GLY A 87 35.93 -4.61 3.29
N GLN A 88 35.86 -3.44 2.65
CA GLN A 88 34.93 -2.38 3.07
C GLN A 88 33.52 -2.66 2.56
N ARG A 89 32.52 -2.37 3.41
CA ARG A 89 31.10 -2.51 3.09
C ARG A 89 30.39 -1.17 3.12
N ILE A 90 29.33 -1.04 2.31
CA ILE A 90 28.48 0.16 2.32
C ILE A 90 27.87 0.38 3.72
N GLU A 91 27.49 -0.69 4.40
CA GLU A 91 26.86 -0.68 5.72
C GLU A 91 27.73 -0.02 6.80
N GLU A 92 29.05 -0.04 6.63
CA GLU A 92 30.01 0.59 7.55
C GLU A 92 30.02 2.12 7.40
N GLN A 93 29.52 2.63 6.26
CA GLN A 93 29.46 4.05 5.94
C GLN A 93 28.10 4.64 6.33
N ALA A 94 27.94 4.93 7.62
CA ALA A 94 26.66 5.31 8.23
C ALA A 94 25.94 6.49 7.54
N GLU A 95 26.68 7.50 7.07
CA GLU A 95 26.09 8.65 6.38
C GLU A 95 25.53 8.27 5.01
N PHE A 96 26.31 7.53 4.22
CA PHE A 96 25.88 7.07 2.91
C PHE A 96 24.70 6.10 3.02
N GLU A 97 24.77 5.15 3.94
CA GLU A 97 23.69 4.20 4.22
C GLU A 97 22.38 4.91 4.59
N LYS A 98 22.47 6.03 5.33
CA LYS A 98 21.31 6.88 5.65
C LYS A 98 20.74 7.56 4.40
N ILE A 99 21.58 8.08 3.50
CA ILE A 99 21.14 8.68 2.23
C ILE A 99 20.44 7.63 1.37
N TYR A 100 21.04 6.44 1.23
CA TYR A 100 20.49 5.32 0.48
C TYR A 100 19.10 4.90 0.99
N LYS A 101 18.97 4.70 2.30
CA LYS A 101 17.69 4.36 2.95
C LYS A 101 16.62 5.43 2.75
N ASN A 102 16.99 6.71 2.81
CA ASN A 102 16.06 7.80 2.56
C ASN A 102 15.57 7.82 1.11
N ALA A 103 16.46 7.64 0.14
CA ALA A 103 16.09 7.59 -1.27
C ALA A 103 15.09 6.46 -1.57
N TRP A 104 15.32 5.26 -1.01
CA TRP A 104 14.40 4.14 -1.16
C TRP A 104 13.08 4.31 -0.40
N ALA A 105 13.09 5.02 0.74
CA ALA A 105 11.86 5.37 1.45
C ALA A 105 11.01 6.38 0.65
N ASP A 106 11.65 7.34 -0.02
CA ASP A 106 10.96 8.33 -0.86
C ASP A 106 10.46 7.70 -2.17
N ASN A 107 11.20 6.76 -2.76
CA ASN A 107 10.72 5.91 -3.86
C ASN A 107 9.47 5.12 -3.46
N ALA A 108 9.51 4.43 -2.32
CA ALA A 108 8.35 3.69 -1.80
C ALA A 108 7.13 4.60 -1.63
N ASN A 109 7.32 5.81 -1.10
CA ASN A 109 6.27 6.80 -0.95
C ASN A 109 5.67 7.25 -2.28
N ALA A 110 6.50 7.48 -3.30
CA ALA A 110 6.03 7.87 -4.62
C ALA A 110 5.20 6.75 -5.27
N CYS A 111 5.70 5.52 -5.26
CA CYS A 111 4.99 4.37 -5.80
C CYS A 111 3.69 4.09 -5.02
N ALA A 112 3.69 4.20 -3.68
CA ALA A 112 2.50 4.02 -2.87
C ALA A 112 1.42 5.07 -3.15
N LYS A 113 1.80 6.32 -3.42
CA LYS A 113 0.86 7.37 -3.83
C LYS A 113 0.19 7.04 -5.15
N GLN A 114 0.93 6.50 -6.12
CA GLN A 114 0.35 6.06 -7.39
C GLN A 114 -0.55 4.83 -7.21
N TYR A 115 -0.09 3.85 -6.43
CA TYR A 115 -0.80 2.58 -6.26
C TYR A 115 -2.04 2.68 -5.36
N ALA A 116 -1.98 3.41 -4.25
CA ALA A 116 -3.02 3.46 -3.22
C ALA A 116 -3.52 4.87 -2.90
N GLY A 117 -3.01 5.90 -3.58
CA GLY A 117 -3.35 7.29 -3.30
C GLY A 117 -2.83 7.82 -1.95
N THR A 118 -2.08 7.02 -1.18
CA THR A 118 -1.56 7.38 0.15
C THR A 118 -0.05 7.14 0.22
N GLY A 119 0.62 7.70 1.24
CA GLY A 119 2.03 7.40 1.48
C GLY A 119 2.27 5.91 1.76
N ALA A 120 3.53 5.47 1.64
CA ALA A 120 3.91 4.12 2.02
C ALA A 120 3.74 3.93 3.53
N LEU A 121 3.42 2.70 3.94
CA LEU A 121 3.37 2.35 5.35
C LEU A 121 4.80 2.02 5.82
N LYS A 122 5.06 2.17 7.12
CA LYS A 122 6.35 1.81 7.76
C LYS A 122 7.56 2.58 7.23
N THR A 123 7.37 3.77 6.67
CA THR A 123 8.45 4.63 6.17
C THR A 123 9.46 5.00 7.25
N ASP A 124 9.02 5.11 8.50
CA ASP A 124 9.87 5.35 9.66
C ASP A 124 10.88 4.22 9.89
N PHE A 125 10.46 2.98 9.67
CA PHE A 125 11.32 1.82 9.72
C PHE A 125 12.35 1.82 8.59
N THR A 126 11.94 2.11 7.35
CA THR A 126 12.88 2.19 6.22
C THR A 126 13.95 3.27 6.46
N ARG A 127 13.55 4.41 7.04
CA ARG A 127 14.47 5.54 7.30
C ARG A 127 15.39 5.35 8.50
N THR A 128 14.93 4.70 9.57
CA THR A 128 15.66 4.70 10.86
C THR A 128 15.97 3.31 11.43
N GLY A 129 15.45 2.24 10.82
CA GLY A 129 15.55 0.87 11.31
C GLY A 129 14.79 0.60 12.62
N LYS A 130 14.07 1.60 13.17
CA LYS A 130 13.27 1.47 14.39
C LYS A 130 11.86 2.01 14.17
N ARG A 131 10.89 1.39 14.86
CA ARG A 131 9.48 1.80 14.84
C ARG A 131 9.28 2.96 15.81
N THR A 132 8.77 4.08 15.33
CA THR A 132 8.45 5.25 16.17
C THR A 132 6.97 5.27 16.53
N LYS A 133 6.61 5.79 17.72
CA LYS A 133 5.20 5.94 18.13
C LYS A 133 4.43 6.84 17.16
N TRP A 134 5.08 7.90 16.68
CA TRP A 134 4.49 8.82 15.70
C TRP A 134 4.31 8.16 14.32
N GLY A 135 5.28 7.35 13.87
CA GLY A 135 5.16 6.54 12.67
C GLY A 135 4.01 5.54 12.74
N LEU A 136 3.73 4.95 13.92
CA LEU A 136 2.58 4.06 14.10
C LEU A 136 1.24 4.79 13.94
N VAL A 137 1.12 6.01 14.47
CA VAL A 137 -0.09 6.84 14.29
C VAL A 137 -0.28 7.20 12.82
N MET A 138 0.80 7.63 12.15
CA MET A 138 0.75 8.00 10.73
C MET A 138 0.42 6.80 9.83
N ASP A 139 0.94 5.62 10.16
CA ASP A 139 0.58 4.36 9.50
C ASP A 139 -0.91 4.04 9.67
N GLY A 140 -1.47 4.27 10.87
CA GLY A 140 -2.91 4.12 11.12
C GLY A 140 -3.75 5.07 10.27
N TRP A 141 -3.36 6.34 10.20
CA TRP A 141 -4.03 7.34 9.35
C TRP A 141 -3.98 6.98 7.86
N ASN A 142 -2.79 6.62 7.35
CA ASN A 142 -2.61 6.19 5.97
C ASN A 142 -3.40 4.92 5.66
N SER A 143 -3.53 4.00 6.62
CA SER A 143 -4.33 2.77 6.47
C SER A 143 -5.82 3.08 6.38
N MET A 144 -6.34 4.00 7.21
CA MET A 144 -7.73 4.46 7.12
C MET A 144 -8.02 5.16 5.78
N LEU A 145 -7.13 6.06 5.35
CA LEU A 145 -7.26 6.72 4.05
C LEU A 145 -7.21 5.71 2.90
N ARG A 146 -6.32 4.71 2.98
CA ARG A 146 -6.23 3.65 1.98
C ARG A 146 -7.49 2.79 1.95
N TYR A 147 -8.03 2.42 3.11
CA TYR A 147 -9.32 1.73 3.20
C TYR A 147 -10.43 2.54 2.54
N TYR A 148 -10.50 3.85 2.80
CA TYR A 148 -11.50 4.71 2.18
C TYR A 148 -11.31 4.79 0.65
N LYS A 149 -10.10 5.09 0.17
CA LYS A 149 -9.83 5.22 -1.27
C LYS A 149 -10.07 3.92 -2.02
N ASN A 150 -9.63 2.79 -1.46
CA ASN A 150 -9.80 1.48 -2.08
C ASN A 150 -11.28 1.07 -2.16
N ASN A 151 -12.10 1.44 -1.18
CA ASN A 151 -13.51 1.07 -1.20
C ASN A 151 -14.38 2.06 -1.96
N PHE A 152 -14.04 3.36 -2.01
CA PHE A 152 -14.97 4.39 -2.51
C PHE A 152 -14.46 5.15 -3.75
N SER A 153 -13.28 4.83 -4.27
CA SER A 153 -12.72 5.53 -5.43
C SER A 153 -11.90 4.64 -6.36
N ASP A 154 -11.76 3.35 -6.04
CA ASP A 154 -10.92 2.44 -6.84
C ASP A 154 -11.63 1.96 -8.10
N GLY A 155 -12.96 1.76 -8.06
CA GLY A 155 -13.75 1.40 -9.24
C GLY A 155 -13.61 2.43 -10.36
N PHE A 156 -13.87 3.71 -10.05
CA PHE A 156 -13.66 4.79 -11.02
C PHE A 156 -12.21 4.87 -11.54
N ARG A 157 -11.23 4.62 -10.66
CA ARG A 157 -9.81 4.66 -11.04
C ARG A 157 -9.45 3.53 -11.99
N GLN A 158 -9.93 2.32 -11.72
CA GLN A 158 -9.71 1.15 -12.56
C GLN A 158 -10.38 1.32 -13.93
N ASP A 159 -11.63 1.82 -13.96
CA ASP A 159 -12.34 2.14 -15.20
C ASP A 159 -11.58 3.17 -16.05
N SER A 160 -11.02 4.20 -15.41
CA SER A 160 -10.18 5.21 -16.09
C SER A 160 -8.91 4.58 -16.70
N ILE A 161 -8.28 3.64 -16.00
CA ILE A 161 -7.09 2.91 -16.47
C ILE A 161 -7.46 2.02 -17.67
N ASP A 162 -8.56 1.28 -17.58
CA ASP A 162 -8.99 0.38 -18.64
C ASP A 162 -9.40 1.11 -19.91
N LEU A 163 -10.02 2.28 -19.79
CA LEU A 163 -10.30 3.16 -20.93
C LEU A 163 -9.02 3.73 -21.53
N PHE A 164 -8.09 4.22 -20.71
CA PHE A 164 -6.81 4.80 -21.17
C PHE A 164 -5.92 3.78 -21.88
N LEU A 165 -5.86 2.54 -21.37
CA LEU A 165 -5.08 1.46 -21.96
C LEU A 165 -5.77 0.80 -23.17
N GLY A 166 -7.02 1.17 -23.47
CA GLY A 166 -7.81 0.58 -24.55
C GLY A 166 -8.28 -0.85 -24.26
N ASN A 167 -8.31 -1.26 -22.98
CA ASN A 167 -8.87 -2.54 -22.56
C ASN A 167 -10.41 -2.56 -22.68
N TYR A 168 -11.04 -1.40 -22.70
CA TYR A 168 -12.47 -1.22 -22.95
C TYR A 168 -12.69 -0.37 -24.21
N VAL A 169 -13.54 -0.84 -25.12
CA VAL A 169 -13.96 -0.10 -26.32
C VAL A 169 -15.35 0.46 -26.07
N VAL A 170 -15.49 1.78 -26.13
CA VAL A 170 -16.76 2.46 -25.91
C VAL A 170 -17.65 2.25 -27.13
N ASP A 171 -18.79 1.56 -26.95
CA ASP A 171 -19.85 1.54 -27.93
C ASP A 171 -20.61 2.89 -27.89
N GLU A 172 -20.89 3.49 -29.05
CA GLU A 172 -21.59 4.78 -29.15
C GLU A 172 -22.97 4.72 -28.49
N ALA A 173 -23.60 3.54 -28.45
CA ALA A 173 -24.88 3.30 -27.78
C ALA A 173 -24.80 3.40 -26.23
N ASP A 174 -23.67 3.06 -25.62
CA ASP A 174 -23.51 3.01 -24.16
C ASP A 174 -22.95 4.32 -23.56
N SER A 175 -22.41 5.20 -24.41
CA SER A 175 -21.70 6.44 -24.03
C SER A 175 -22.46 7.38 -23.08
N LEU A 176 -23.80 7.41 -23.16
CA LEU A 176 -24.66 8.29 -22.35
C LEU A 176 -24.90 7.79 -20.92
N THR A 177 -24.72 6.49 -20.67
CA THR A 177 -25.00 5.85 -19.37
C THR A 177 -23.85 6.01 -18.38
N PHE A 178 -22.61 6.17 -18.85
CA PHE A 178 -21.39 6.21 -18.02
C PHE A 178 -21.25 7.48 -17.17
N LEU A 179 -21.83 8.60 -17.60
CA LEU A 179 -21.73 9.89 -16.89
C LEU A 179 -22.73 10.01 -15.73
N HIS A 180 -23.65 9.04 -15.60
CA HIS A 180 -24.72 9.11 -14.61
C HIS A 180 -24.45 8.14 -13.46
N ASP A 181 -23.53 8.53 -12.59
CA ASP A 181 -23.35 7.86 -11.30
C ASP A 181 -24.54 8.22 -10.39
N GLN A 182 -25.62 7.44 -10.48
CA GLN A 182 -26.73 7.49 -9.52
C GLN A 182 -26.24 6.94 -8.19
N LYS A 183 -25.46 7.74 -7.46
CA LYS A 183 -25.09 7.42 -6.10
C LYS A 183 -26.38 7.43 -5.28
N GLU A 184 -26.94 6.24 -5.05
CA GLU A 184 -28.20 6.11 -4.33
C GLU A 184 -28.09 6.87 -3.00
N TRP A 185 -29.07 7.72 -2.70
CA TRP A 185 -29.08 8.56 -1.49
C TRP A 185 -28.86 7.76 -0.20
N ARG A 186 -29.14 6.45 -0.24
CA ARG A 186 -28.89 5.48 0.83
C ARG A 186 -27.41 5.41 1.24
N PHE A 187 -26.48 5.54 0.29
CA PHE A 187 -25.04 5.55 0.56
C PHE A 187 -24.58 6.78 1.35
N LEU A 188 -25.31 7.89 1.22
CA LEU A 188 -25.06 9.10 2.01
C LEU A 188 -25.84 9.09 3.33
N ALA A 189 -27.10 8.65 3.30
CA ALA A 189 -28.00 8.73 4.44
C ALA A 189 -27.66 7.73 5.56
N LEU A 190 -27.34 6.47 5.24
CA LEU A 190 -27.12 5.43 6.25
C LEU A 190 -25.91 5.71 7.17
N PRO A 191 -24.74 6.11 6.66
CA PRO A 191 -23.61 6.48 7.51
C PRO A 191 -23.89 7.72 8.37
N ILE A 192 -24.62 8.72 7.84
CA ILE A 192 -25.00 9.92 8.59
C ILE A 192 -25.94 9.55 9.74
N ILE A 193 -26.96 8.73 9.49
CA ILE A 193 -27.89 8.26 10.52
C ILE A 193 -27.13 7.48 11.60
N MET A 194 -26.20 6.61 11.22
CA MET A 194 -25.39 5.84 12.16
C MET A 194 -24.54 6.76 13.07
N VAL A 195 -23.87 7.76 12.51
CA VAL A 195 -23.04 8.72 13.27
C VAL A 195 -23.89 9.56 14.22
N VAL A 196 -25.07 10.04 13.75
CA VAL A 196 -26.00 10.79 14.59
C VAL A 196 -26.53 9.92 15.72
N ALA A 197 -26.97 8.70 15.43
CA ALA A 197 -27.49 7.77 16.42
C ALA A 197 -26.43 7.40 17.47
N PHE A 198 -25.20 7.15 17.04
CA PHE A 198 -24.08 6.85 17.93
C PHE A 198 -23.71 8.04 18.81
N SER A 199 -23.64 9.25 18.24
CA SER A 199 -23.36 10.48 18.98
C SER A 199 -24.45 10.78 20.00
N MET A 200 -25.73 10.61 19.62
CA MET A 200 -26.86 10.76 20.54
C MET A 200 -26.83 9.71 21.65
N CYS A 201 -26.47 8.46 21.35
CA CYS A 201 -26.30 7.43 22.37
C CYS A 201 -25.23 7.81 23.40
N ILE A 202 -24.09 8.35 22.95
CA ILE A 202 -23.03 8.83 23.85
C ILE A 202 -23.51 10.02 24.68
N ILE A 203 -24.19 10.99 24.06
CA ILE A 203 -24.73 12.15 24.77
C ILE A 203 -25.72 11.70 25.86
N CYS A 204 -26.60 10.75 25.58
CA CYS A 204 -27.53 10.19 26.57
C CYS A 204 -26.80 9.48 27.72
N LEU A 205 -25.65 8.84 27.46
CA LEU A 205 -24.82 8.24 28.51
C LEU A 205 -24.09 9.29 29.36
N LEU A 206 -23.66 10.39 28.76
CA LEU A 206 -22.92 11.46 29.44
C LEU A 206 -23.85 12.43 30.21
N MET A 207 -25.05 12.68 29.68
CA MET A 207 -26.07 13.56 30.26
C MET A 207 -27.20 12.74 30.91
N ALA A 208 -26.83 11.78 31.76
CA ALA A 208 -27.82 11.00 32.50
C ALA A 208 -28.72 11.93 33.32
N GLY A 209 -30.03 11.89 33.04
CA GLY A 209 -31.04 12.73 33.70
C GLY A 209 -31.39 12.21 35.11
N ASP A 210 -32.19 12.99 35.85
CA ASP A 210 -32.61 12.66 37.22
C ASP A 210 -33.41 11.34 37.30
N THR A 211 -34.05 10.94 36.20
CA THR A 211 -34.84 9.72 36.03
C THR A 211 -34.06 8.64 35.27
N TRP A 212 -33.73 7.55 35.97
CA TRP A 212 -33.00 6.40 35.40
C TRP A 212 -33.77 5.69 34.28
N THR A 213 -35.10 5.65 34.34
CA THR A 213 -35.95 4.97 33.34
C THR A 213 -35.95 5.69 32.00
N GLU A 214 -35.96 7.03 31.99
CA GLU A 214 -35.91 7.84 30.77
C GLU A 214 -34.54 7.75 30.11
N THR A 215 -33.48 7.87 30.92
CA THR A 215 -32.09 7.71 30.43
C THR A 215 -31.90 6.34 29.80
N LEU A 216 -32.39 5.26 30.44
CA LEU A 216 -32.31 3.91 29.91
C LEU A 216 -33.08 3.76 28.58
N ALA A 217 -34.28 4.33 28.49
CA ALA A 217 -35.09 4.27 27.27
C ALA A 217 -34.41 4.94 26.07
N TYR A 218 -33.82 6.13 26.26
CA TYR A 218 -33.10 6.84 25.20
C TYR A 218 -31.83 6.11 24.76
N VAL A 219 -31.07 5.56 25.71
CA VAL A 219 -29.86 4.77 25.39
C VAL A 219 -30.22 3.51 24.62
N LEU A 220 -31.30 2.80 25.00
CA LEU A 220 -31.76 1.62 24.27
C LEU A 220 -32.25 1.97 22.87
N PHE A 221 -32.98 3.09 22.72
CA PHE A 221 -33.44 3.56 21.42
C PHE A 221 -32.27 3.91 20.48
N TRP A 222 -31.37 4.80 20.92
CA TRP A 222 -30.24 5.21 20.07
C TRP A 222 -29.20 4.10 19.88
N GLY A 223 -29.00 3.26 20.89
CA GLY A 223 -28.14 2.08 20.80
C GLY A 223 -28.67 1.05 19.80
N SER A 224 -29.97 0.74 19.84
CA SER A 224 -30.58 -0.17 18.86
C SER A 224 -30.61 0.41 17.44
N ALA A 225 -30.88 1.72 17.29
CA ALA A 225 -30.79 2.40 16.00
C ALA A 225 -29.37 2.40 15.42
N SER A 226 -28.35 2.66 16.25
CA SER A 226 -26.94 2.61 15.86
C SER A 226 -26.52 1.18 15.47
N PHE A 227 -26.91 0.17 16.26
CA PHE A 227 -26.61 -1.23 15.95
C PHE A 227 -27.33 -1.70 14.68
N GLY A 228 -28.61 -1.38 14.52
CA GLY A 228 -29.39 -1.76 13.34
C GLY A 228 -28.85 -1.13 12.06
N THR A 229 -28.51 0.15 12.09
CA THR A 229 -27.88 0.83 10.93
C THR A 229 -26.49 0.27 10.62
N ALA A 230 -25.67 -0.03 11.63
CA ALA A 230 -24.38 -0.68 11.43
C ALA A 230 -24.52 -2.08 10.82
N ALA A 231 -25.50 -2.88 11.29
CA ALA A 231 -25.77 -4.22 10.75
C ALA A 231 -26.19 -4.16 9.28
N VAL A 232 -27.05 -3.19 8.90
CA VAL A 232 -27.44 -2.97 7.50
C VAL A 232 -26.24 -2.56 6.65
N ILE A 233 -25.40 -1.63 7.11
CA ILE A 233 -24.19 -1.22 6.38
C ILE A 233 -23.23 -2.40 6.20
N LEU A 234 -23.05 -3.24 7.22
CA LEU A 234 -22.17 -4.40 7.14
C LEU A 234 -22.73 -5.49 6.21
N PHE A 235 -24.04 -5.75 6.27
CA PHE A 235 -24.69 -6.76 5.42
C PHE A 235 -24.69 -6.34 3.95
N ASN A 236 -24.98 -5.07 3.67
CA ASN A 236 -24.96 -4.47 2.33
C ASN A 236 -23.58 -3.93 1.93
N GLY A 237 -22.51 -4.26 2.67
CA GLY A 237 -21.20 -3.61 2.53
C GLY A 237 -20.65 -3.61 1.10
N LYS A 238 -20.96 -4.62 0.29
CA LYS A 238 -20.57 -4.70 -1.13
C LYS A 238 -21.20 -3.61 -2.00
N GLU A 239 -22.42 -3.17 -1.69
CA GLU A 239 -23.11 -2.12 -2.44
C GLU A 239 -22.48 -0.75 -2.18
N PHE A 240 -21.87 -0.55 -1.01
CA PHE A 240 -21.16 0.68 -0.67
C PHE A 240 -19.79 0.81 -1.36
N VAL A 241 -19.27 -0.30 -1.91
CA VAL A 241 -17.98 -0.31 -2.59
C VAL A 241 -18.15 0.18 -4.03
N ASP A 242 -17.34 1.16 -4.40
CA ASP A 242 -17.15 1.61 -5.77
C ASP A 242 -16.41 0.52 -6.56
N ALA A 243 -17.18 -0.39 -7.15
CA ALA A 243 -16.65 -1.47 -7.99
C ALA A 243 -16.47 -1.00 -9.44
N PRO A 244 -15.44 -1.49 -10.16
CA PRO A 244 -15.21 -1.10 -11.55
C PRO A 244 -16.35 -1.58 -12.44
N LYS A 245 -16.80 -0.71 -13.34
CA LYS A 245 -17.96 -0.92 -14.21
C LYS A 245 -17.57 -1.37 -15.61
N LEU A 246 -16.31 -1.17 -16.02
CA LEU A 246 -15.80 -1.44 -17.38
C LEU A 246 -15.10 -2.80 -17.51
N VAL A 247 -15.10 -3.63 -16.48
CA VAL A 247 -14.44 -4.94 -16.51
C VAL A 247 -15.24 -5.92 -17.39
N GLN A 248 -14.58 -6.49 -18.39
CA GLN A 248 -15.12 -7.64 -19.13
C GLN A 248 -15.38 -8.80 -18.15
N LYS A 249 -16.63 -9.25 -18.06
CA LYS A 249 -17.10 -10.30 -17.13
C LYS A 249 -16.28 -11.59 -17.13
N GLU A 250 -15.49 -11.87 -18.17
CA GLU A 250 -14.65 -13.07 -18.28
C GLU A 250 -13.43 -13.12 -17.34
N LYS A 251 -13.08 -12.02 -16.65
CA LYS A 251 -11.91 -11.98 -15.73
C LYS A 251 -12.26 -11.98 -14.24
N MET A 252 -13.54 -12.16 -13.89
CA MET A 252 -14.01 -12.12 -12.49
C MET A 252 -14.16 -13.50 -11.83
N ASP A 253 -13.89 -14.60 -12.55
CA ASP A 253 -13.92 -15.98 -12.05
C ASP A 253 -12.51 -16.55 -11.81
#